data_AF-A0A2V1BMF1-F1
#
_entry.id   AF-A0A2V1BMF1-F1
#
_cell.length_a   1.000
_cell.length_b   1.000
_cell.length_c   1.000
_cell.angle_alpha   90.00
_cell.angle_beta   90.00
_cell.angle_gamma   90.00
#
_symmetry.space_group_name_H-M   'P 1'
#
loop_
_entity.id
_entity.type
_entity.pdbx_description
1 polymer ?
#
loop_
_entity_poly.entity_id
_entity_poly.type
_entity_poly.pdbx_seq_one_letter_code
_entity_poly.pdbx_strand_id
1 'polypeptide(L)'
;MPILDGFGAMRQIRAIEKRKKSAMESMGLGGDLGVDGARNSSEALSMAQSHTEGTRNRALTIAFTGRSSIEDQTEAVRVGIDLFMTKPVALKEVGKIIDNWAANRESEEMDIDGNGGSG
;
A
#
# COMPACT_ATOMS: atom_id res chain seq x y z
N MET A 1 -11.39 17.38 -23.26
CA MET A 1 -11.57 15.98 -22.79
C MET A 1 -10.48 15.68 -21.77
N PRO A 2 -10.76 14.96 -20.67
CA PRO A 2 -9.70 14.47 -19.80
C PRO A 2 -8.78 13.52 -20.58
N ILE A 3 -7.46 13.68 -20.39
CA ILE A 3 -6.41 12.94 -21.13
C ILE A 3 -6.17 11.55 -20.52
N LEU A 4 -6.38 11.40 -19.22
CA LEU A 4 -6.18 10.17 -18.46
C LEU A 4 -7.19 10.10 -17.30
N ASP A 5 -7.78 8.94 -17.08
CA ASP A 5 -8.71 8.68 -15.99
C ASP A 5 -7.98 8.24 -14.71
N GLY A 6 -8.70 8.22 -13.58
CA GLY A 6 -8.12 7.84 -12.28
C GLY A 6 -7.59 6.40 -12.28
N PHE A 7 -8.30 5.46 -12.92
CA PHE A 7 -7.86 4.06 -12.99
C PHE A 7 -6.66 3.86 -13.90
N GLY A 8 -6.60 4.54 -15.05
CA GLY A 8 -5.43 4.55 -15.93
C GLY A 8 -4.20 5.15 -15.24
N ALA A 9 -4.37 6.27 -14.55
CA ALA A 9 -3.29 6.86 -13.75
C ALA A 9 -2.80 5.90 -12.67
N MET A 10 -3.72 5.23 -11.97
CA MET A 10 -3.38 4.29 -10.93
C MET A 10 -2.53 3.11 -11.43
N ARG A 11 -2.91 2.52 -12.58
CA ARG A 11 -2.12 1.46 -13.22
C ARG A 11 -0.69 1.91 -13.52
N GLN A 12 -0.52 3.15 -13.98
CA GLN A 12 0.81 3.70 -14.26
C GLN A 12 1.63 3.88 -12.97
N ILE A 13 1.04 4.40 -11.89
CA ILE A 13 1.70 4.54 -10.59
C ILE A 13 2.22 3.17 -10.12
N ARG A 14 1.36 2.14 -10.13
CA ARG A 14 1.77 0.80 -9.69
C ARG A 14 2.82 0.16 -10.59
N ALA A 15 2.76 0.39 -11.90
CA ALA A 15 3.80 -0.06 -12.82
C ALA A 15 5.16 0.60 -12.53
N ILE A 16 5.16 1.89 -12.18
CA ILE A 16 6.37 2.63 -11.80
C ILE A 16 6.93 2.09 -10.47
N GLU A 17 6.09 1.89 -9.46
CA GLU A 17 6.50 1.32 -8.17
C GLU A 17 7.12 -0.07 -8.33
N LYS A 18 6.48 -0.95 -9.14
CA LYS A 18 7.03 -2.28 -9.45
C LYS A 18 8.41 -2.19 -10.10
N ARG A 19 8.57 -1.30 -11.09
CA ARG A 19 9.86 -1.08 -11.76
C ARG A 19 10.92 -0.58 -10.77
N LYS A 20 10.57 0.36 -9.90
CA LYS A 20 11.47 0.88 -8.86
C LYS A 20 11.89 -0.22 -7.91
N LYS A 21 10.95 -1.05 -7.45
CA LYS A 21 11.23 -2.19 -6.57
C LYS A 21 12.23 -3.16 -7.20
N SER A 22 11.97 -3.62 -8.43
CA SER A 22 12.89 -4.54 -9.11
C SER A 22 14.27 -3.93 -9.38
N ALA A 23 14.34 -2.62 -9.67
CA ALA A 23 15.61 -1.94 -9.84
C ALA A 23 16.39 -1.87 -8.52
N MET A 24 15.71 -1.57 -7.41
CA MET A 24 16.30 -1.48 -6.08
C MET A 24 16.81 -2.85 -5.59
N GLU A 25 16.05 -3.91 -5.86
CA GLU A 25 16.45 -5.30 -5.62
C GLU A 25 17.71 -5.65 -6.44
N SER A 26 17.75 -5.32 -7.73
CA SER A 26 18.89 -5.62 -8.60
C SER A 26 20.18 -4.85 -8.25
N MET A 27 20.08 -3.72 -7.54
CA MET A 27 21.22 -2.91 -7.11
C MET A 27 21.76 -3.30 -5.73
N GLY A 28 21.25 -4.37 -5.09
CA GLY A 28 21.75 -4.82 -3.79
C GLY A 28 21.48 -3.87 -2.62
N LEU A 29 20.65 -2.83 -2.84
CA LEU A 29 20.17 -1.89 -1.82
C LEU A 29 18.78 -2.27 -1.30
N GLY A 30 18.21 -3.38 -1.78
CA GLY A 30 17.06 -4.02 -1.17
C GLY A 30 17.51 -4.70 0.11
N GLY A 31 17.57 -3.94 1.20
CA GLY A 31 17.88 -4.47 2.53
C GLY A 31 17.10 -5.74 2.80
N ASP A 32 17.86 -6.78 3.14
CA ASP A 32 17.45 -8.05 3.67
C ASP A 32 16.50 -7.85 4.88
N LEU A 33 15.21 -8.14 4.68
CA LEU A 33 14.40 -8.74 5.74
C LEU A 33 14.02 -10.12 5.25
N GLY A 34 14.90 -11.09 5.51
CA GLY A 34 14.56 -12.49 5.52
C GLY A 34 13.37 -12.73 6.43
N VAL A 35 12.23 -13.11 5.84
CA VAL A 35 11.36 -14.10 6.48
C VAL A 35 11.86 -15.45 5.98
N ASP A 36 12.89 -15.95 6.65
CA ASP A 36 13.17 -17.37 6.66
C ASP A 36 12.08 -18.08 7.48
N GLY A 37 11.28 -18.89 6.79
CA GLY A 37 10.71 -20.13 7.34
C GLY A 37 9.44 -20.03 8.20
N ALA A 38 8.29 -20.32 7.58
CA ALA A 38 7.23 -21.13 8.23
C ALA A 38 6.29 -21.73 7.19
N ARG A 39 6.58 -22.98 6.83
CA ARG A 39 5.73 -23.89 6.06
C ARG A 39 4.55 -24.34 6.91
N ASN A 40 3.46 -23.59 7.01
CA ASN A 40 2.30 -24.05 7.80
C ASN A 40 0.96 -23.68 7.14
N SER A 41 0.15 -24.71 6.91
CA SER A 41 -1.03 -24.84 6.07
C SER A 41 -2.32 -24.17 6.60
N SER A 42 -2.34 -22.84 6.71
CA SER A 42 -3.59 -22.10 7.02
C SER A 42 -3.80 -20.87 6.11
N GLU A 43 -3.46 -21.04 4.84
CA GLU A 43 -3.30 -19.98 3.81
C GLU A 43 -4.57 -19.23 3.36
N ALA A 44 -5.77 -19.54 3.85
CA ALA A 44 -6.97 -18.84 3.39
C ALA A 44 -7.25 -17.49 4.10
N LEU A 45 -6.78 -17.34 5.35
CA LEU A 45 -7.04 -16.14 6.17
C LEU A 45 -5.86 -15.16 6.22
N SER A 46 -4.63 -15.61 5.90
CA SER A 46 -3.46 -14.74 5.77
C SER A 46 -3.37 -14.02 4.42
N MET A 47 -4.15 -14.43 3.43
CA MET A 47 -4.24 -13.77 2.11
C MET A 47 -4.78 -12.33 2.18
N ALA A 48 -5.58 -11.99 3.21
CA ALA A 48 -6.01 -10.62 3.45
C ALA A 48 -4.96 -9.77 4.18
N GLN A 49 -3.95 -10.40 4.80
CA GLN A 49 -2.93 -9.74 5.62
C GLN A 49 -1.56 -9.65 4.92
N SER A 50 -1.33 -10.44 3.86
CA SER A 50 -0.08 -10.43 3.08
C SER A 50 0.02 -9.34 2.01
N HIS A 51 -0.85 -8.32 2.05
CA HIS A 51 -0.69 -7.12 1.20
C HIS A 51 0.20 -6.04 1.82
N THR A 52 0.68 -6.21 3.05
CA THR A 52 1.43 -5.15 3.77
C THR A 52 2.96 -5.32 3.70
N GLU A 53 3.48 -6.55 3.62
CA GLU A 53 4.93 -6.82 3.78
C GLU A 53 5.80 -6.42 2.57
N GLY A 54 5.19 -6.00 1.45
CA GLY A 54 5.92 -5.53 0.27
C GLY A 54 5.98 -4.00 0.11
N THR A 55 5.48 -3.23 1.08
CA THR A 55 4.89 -1.90 0.83
C THR A 55 5.67 -0.68 1.34
N ARG A 56 6.85 -0.84 1.96
CA ARG A 56 7.60 0.32 2.52
C ARG A 56 7.81 1.46 1.53
N ASN A 57 7.87 1.16 0.23
CA ASN A 57 8.05 2.15 -0.84
C ASN A 57 6.80 2.38 -1.72
N ARG A 58 5.62 1.97 -1.26
CA ARG A 58 4.35 2.14 -1.98
C ARG A 58 3.61 3.37 -1.44
N ALA A 59 3.13 4.23 -2.33
CA ALA A 59 2.31 5.37 -1.95
C ALA A 59 0.90 4.92 -1.56
N LEU A 60 0.33 5.52 -0.49
CA LEU A 60 -1.10 5.38 -0.19
C LEU A 60 -1.91 6.08 -1.26
N THR A 61 -2.90 5.37 -1.78
CA THR A 61 -3.82 5.90 -2.77
C THR A 61 -5.26 5.77 -2.33
N ILE A 62 -5.96 6.89 -2.41
CA ILE A 62 -7.36 7.01 -2.02
C ILE A 62 -8.15 7.47 -3.24
N ALA A 63 -9.16 6.69 -3.66
CA ALA A 63 -10.04 7.05 -4.75
C ALA A 63 -11.30 7.75 -4.27
N PHE A 64 -11.64 8.89 -4.88
CA PHE A 64 -12.87 9.62 -4.59
C PHE A 64 -13.88 9.47 -5.73
N THR A 65 -14.88 8.61 -5.54
CA THR A 65 -15.91 8.34 -6.57
C THR A 65 -17.17 9.18 -6.37
N GLY A 66 -17.88 9.49 -7.47
CA GLY A 66 -19.20 10.13 -7.43
C GLY A 66 -20.36 9.14 -7.22
N ARG A 67 -20.15 7.83 -7.44
CA ARG A 67 -21.16 6.78 -7.25
C ARG A 67 -20.47 5.55 -6.64
N SER A 68 -21.03 5.01 -5.56
CA SER A 68 -20.48 3.81 -4.89
C SER A 68 -20.90 2.52 -5.60
N SER A 69 -20.77 2.46 -6.92
CA SER A 69 -21.09 1.23 -7.64
C SER A 69 -20.15 0.10 -7.20
N ILE A 70 -20.62 -1.15 -7.31
CA ILE A 70 -19.79 -2.32 -7.00
C ILE A 70 -18.71 -2.48 -8.06
N GLU A 71 -19.02 -2.07 -9.30
CA GLU A 71 -18.11 -2.06 -10.43
C GLU A 71 -16.91 -1.13 -10.18
N ASP A 72 -17.16 0.08 -9.67
CA ASP A 72 -16.10 1.06 -9.38
C ASP A 72 -15.20 0.58 -8.25
N GLN A 73 -15.77 -0.06 -7.22
CA GLN A 73 -15.00 -0.64 -6.11
C GLN A 73 -14.16 -1.82 -6.57
N THR A 74 -14.74 -2.71 -7.39
CA THR A 74 -14.03 -3.87 -7.96
C THR A 74 -12.87 -3.41 -8.84
N GLU A 75 -13.10 -2.40 -9.67
CA GLU A 75 -12.06 -1.82 -10.50
C GLU A 75 -10.98 -1.12 -9.66
N ALA A 76 -11.38 -0.36 -8.63
CA ALA A 76 -10.45 0.31 -7.73
C ALA A 76 -9.48 -0.67 -7.07
N VAL A 77 -10.03 -1.76 -6.50
CA VAL A 77 -9.22 -2.83 -5.92
C VAL A 77 -8.31 -3.45 -6.98
N ARG A 78 -8.83 -3.74 -8.18
CA ARG A 78 -8.07 -4.36 -9.27
C ARG A 78 -6.87 -3.53 -9.73
N VAL A 79 -6.98 -2.20 -9.75
CA VAL A 79 -5.86 -1.31 -10.13
C VAL A 79 -4.92 -1.00 -8.97
N GLY A 80 -5.22 -1.50 -7.77
CA GLY A 80 -4.40 -1.32 -6.57
C GLY A 80 -4.60 0.03 -5.90
N ILE A 81 -5.85 0.52 -5.84
CA ILE A 81 -6.27 1.57 -4.89
C ILE A 81 -6.41 0.94 -3.50
N ASP A 82 -5.98 1.66 -2.47
CA ASP A 82 -5.95 1.16 -1.09
C ASP A 82 -7.23 1.47 -0.34
N LEU A 83 -7.78 2.66 -0.56
CA LEU A 83 -9.02 3.11 0.04
C LEU A 83 -9.91 3.80 -0.99
N PHE A 84 -11.22 3.65 -0.87
CA PHE A 84 -12.18 4.41 -1.65
C PHE A 84 -13.09 5.20 -0.73
N MET A 85 -13.54 6.36 -1.20
CA MET A 85 -14.51 7.22 -0.53
C MET A 85 -15.49 7.76 -1.55
N THR A 86 -16.74 7.95 -1.13
CA THR A 86 -17.79 8.55 -1.96
C THR A 86 -17.81 10.06 -1.77
N LYS A 87 -18.07 10.79 -2.85
CA LYS A 87 -18.31 12.23 -2.79
C LYS A 87 -19.77 12.49 -2.40
N PRO A 88 -20.04 13.55 -1.61
CA PRO A 88 -19.09 14.50 -1.05
C PRO A 88 -18.28 13.91 0.12
N VAL A 89 -17.01 14.32 0.23
CA VAL A 89 -16.07 13.78 1.22
C VAL A 89 -15.85 14.80 2.34
N ALA A 90 -15.94 14.36 3.60
CA ALA A 90 -15.61 15.20 4.73
C ALA A 90 -14.09 15.31 4.90
N LEU A 91 -13.56 16.54 4.87
CA LEU A 91 -12.11 16.78 5.03
C LEU A 91 -11.56 16.23 6.36
N LYS A 92 -12.39 16.24 7.42
CA LYS A 92 -12.05 15.66 8.72
C LYS A 92 -11.79 14.14 8.65
N GLU A 93 -12.51 13.43 7.79
CA GLU A 93 -12.31 11.98 7.62
C GLU A 93 -11.01 11.71 6.85
N VAL A 94 -10.75 12.48 5.79
CA VAL A 94 -9.49 12.42 5.04
C VAL A 94 -8.29 12.71 5.96
N GLY A 95 -8.41 13.73 6.82
CA GLY A 95 -7.38 14.06 7.81
C GLY A 95 -7.02 12.86 8.70
N LYS A 96 -8.02 12.22 9.31
CA LYS A 96 -7.79 11.02 10.14
C LYS A 96 -7.10 9.88 9.39
N ILE A 97 -7.45 9.67 8.12
CA ILE A 97 -6.84 8.62 7.30
C ILE A 97 -5.35 8.92 7.08
N ILE A 98 -5.01 10.19 6.79
CA ILE A 98 -3.63 10.63 6.58
C ILE A 98 -2.84 10.56 7.89
N ASP A 99 -3.42 11.00 9.01
CA ASP A 99 -2.76 10.98 10.32
C ASP A 99 -2.42 9.54 10.74
N ASN A 100 -3.37 8.61 10.59
CA ASN A 100 -3.13 7.20 10.88
C ASN A 100 -2.07 6.59 9.96
N TRP A 101 -2.08 6.96 8.67
CA TRP A 101 -1.09 6.48 7.72
C TRP A 101 0.33 6.99 8.03
N ALA A 102 0.45 8.24 8.49
CA ALA A 102 1.73 8.81 8.91
C ALA A 102 2.24 8.16 10.20
N ALA A 103 1.39 8.03 11.22
CA ALA A 103 1.76 7.45 12.51
C ALA A 103 2.23 5.99 12.41
N ASN A 104 1.59 5.19 11.54
CA ASN A 104 2.02 3.81 11.31
C ASN A 104 3.41 3.72 10.67
N ARG A 105 3.79 4.67 9.80
CA ARG A 105 5.14 4.71 9.23
C ARG A 105 6.20 5.09 10.26
N GLU A 106 5.90 6.04 11.13
CA GLU A 106 6.82 6.49 12.18
C GLU A 106 7.06 5.38 13.22
N SER A 107 6.02 4.63 13.58
CA SER A 107 6.11 3.51 14.53
C SER A 107 6.97 2.37 13.96
N GLU A 108 6.80 2.06 12.67
CA GLU A 108 7.61 1.06 11.97
C GLU A 108 9.08 1.46 11.85
N GLU A 109 9.39 2.75 11.78
CA GLU A 109 10.77 3.27 11.71
C GLU A 109 11.47 3.20 13.07
N MET A 110 10.75 3.46 14.17
CA MET A 110 11.30 3.36 15.54
C MET A 110 11.60 1.91 15.98
N ASP A 111 10.85 0.92 15.47
CA ASP A 111 11.08 -0.49 15.77
C ASP A 111 12.37 -1.05 15.12
N ILE A 112 12.86 -0.44 14.03
CA ILE A 112 14.07 -0.88 13.32
C ILE A 112 15.36 -0.52 14.08
N ASP A 113 15.36 0.61 14.79
CA ASP A 113 16.53 1.10 15.55
C ASP A 113 16.67 0.46 16.95
N GLY A 114 15.68 -0.34 17.38
CA GLY A 114 15.59 -0.89 18.74
C GLY A 114 16.34 -2.20 19.01
N ASN A 115 16.84 -2.93 18.01
CA ASN A 115 17.47 -4.24 18.20
C ASN A 115 19.00 -4.21 18.00
N GLY A 116 19.68 -3.38 18.78
CA GLY A 116 21.14 -3.20 18.75
C GLY A 116 21.87 -3.46 20.07
N GLY A 117 21.25 -4.13 21.04
CA GLY A 117 21.97 -4.48 22.26
C GLY A 117 21.17 -5.32 23.24
N SER A 118 21.57 -6.59 23.37
CA SER A 118 21.63 -7.35 24.64
C SER A 118 22.09 -8.78 24.35
N GLY A 119 23.26 -9.16 24.89
CA GLY A 119 23.69 -10.56 25.03
C GLY A 119 25.08 -10.85 24.50
#